data_AF-A0A3A8JI71-F1
#
_entry.id   AF-A0A3A8JI71-F1
#
_cell.length_a   1.000
_cell.length_b   1.000
_cell.length_c   1.000
_cell.angle_alpha   90.00
_cell.angle_beta   90.00
_cell.angle_gamma   90.00
#
_symmetry.space_group_name_H-M   'P 1'
#
loop_
_entity.id
_entity.type
_entity.pdbx_description
1 polymer ?
#
loop_
_entity_poly.entity_id
_entity_poly.type
_entity_poly.pdbx_seq_one_letter_code
_entity_poly.pdbx_strand_id
1 'polypeptide(L)'
;MEPWIQEATGEPRLPLMAVQVPRRNFEGLFQHALRPSGPFAQALRDVGYDPEAEEAEEYFSLEVWRASLAVARRHACPGLGSEEANRVLGNHYVEGFAQTLVGRIFAAAAPLLGAERCLSRLPTYLRAGREDMRLLLEARRAREWRAMVVDADPLPDFVAGVVEQVLRRTRVLPRVDVLERASQGYSLRIRWDEP
;
A
#
# COMPACT_ATOMS: atom_id res chain seq x y z
N MET A 1 4.26 -40.90 16.99
CA MET A 1 3.10 -41.53 16.33
C MET A 1 2.57 -40.50 15.34
N GLU A 2 3.22 -40.39 14.18
CA GLU A 2 2.59 -39.92 12.94
C GLU A 2 1.77 -41.10 12.40
N PRO A 3 0.65 -40.89 11.68
CA PRO A 3 0.59 -40.06 10.47
C PRO A 3 -0.70 -39.23 10.32
N TRP A 4 -0.77 -38.33 9.32
CA TRP A 4 -1.88 -38.15 8.35
C TRP A 4 -1.50 -37.02 7.38
N ILE A 5 -0.59 -37.32 6.44
CA ILE A 5 -0.63 -36.68 5.13
C ILE A 5 -1.76 -37.38 4.39
N GLN A 6 -2.91 -36.73 4.27
CA GLN A 6 -3.85 -37.08 3.22
C GLN A 6 -3.36 -36.44 1.93
N GLU A 7 -2.97 -37.28 0.98
CA GLU A 7 -2.84 -36.91 -0.43
C GLU A 7 -4.17 -36.34 -0.90
N ALA A 8 -4.24 -35.02 -1.02
CA ALA A 8 -5.31 -34.35 -1.75
C ALA A 8 -5.12 -34.70 -3.23
N THR A 9 -5.91 -35.66 -3.69
CA THR A 9 -6.16 -36.01 -5.08
C THR A 9 -6.31 -34.75 -5.93
N GLY A 10 -5.59 -34.75 -7.06
CA GLY A 10 -5.47 -33.66 -8.03
C GLY A 10 -6.76 -32.88 -8.29
N GLU A 11 -6.92 -31.78 -7.57
CA GLU A 11 -7.64 -30.63 -8.08
C GLU A 11 -6.76 -29.99 -9.17
N PRO A 12 -7.34 -29.47 -10.26
CA PRO A 12 -6.59 -28.58 -11.12
C PRO A 12 -6.12 -27.44 -10.22
N ARG A 13 -4.81 -27.33 -10.00
CA ARG A 13 -4.23 -26.07 -9.50
C ARG A 13 -4.68 -25.03 -10.53
N LEU A 14 -5.69 -24.24 -10.18
CA LEU A 14 -5.97 -22.99 -10.88
C LEU A 14 -4.60 -22.32 -11.03
N PRO A 15 -4.21 -21.89 -12.25
CA PRO A 15 -2.95 -21.17 -12.40
C PRO A 15 -2.94 -20.09 -11.33
N LEU A 16 -1.85 -19.99 -10.55
CA LEU A 16 -1.65 -18.89 -9.60
C LEU A 16 -1.97 -17.62 -10.39
N MET A 17 -3.17 -17.07 -10.21
CA MET A 17 -3.62 -16.00 -11.09
C MET A 17 -2.61 -14.87 -10.87
N ALA A 18 -2.02 -14.39 -11.96
CA ALA A 18 -1.03 -13.32 -11.88
C ALA A 18 -1.66 -12.18 -11.08
N VAL A 19 -1.01 -11.78 -9.98
CA VAL A 19 -1.55 -10.77 -9.07
C VAL A 19 -1.86 -9.51 -9.88
N GLN A 20 -3.12 -9.08 -9.80
CA GLN A 20 -3.60 -7.89 -10.48
C GLN A 20 -3.72 -6.72 -9.50
N VAL A 21 -3.37 -5.54 -9.99
CA VAL A 21 -3.44 -4.28 -9.25
C VAL A 21 -4.45 -3.38 -9.95
N PRO A 22 -5.51 -2.94 -9.26
CA PRO A 22 -6.55 -2.14 -9.88
C PRO A 22 -6.04 -0.73 -10.20
N ARG A 23 -6.50 -0.18 -11.32
CA ARG A 23 -6.12 1.16 -11.82
C ARG A 23 -6.23 2.25 -10.75
N ARG A 24 -7.24 2.19 -9.88
CA ARG A 24 -7.43 3.17 -8.78
C ARG A 24 -6.20 3.36 -7.88
N ASN A 25 -5.36 2.33 -7.72
CA ASN A 25 -4.13 2.45 -6.95
C ASN A 25 -3.10 3.34 -7.67
N PHE A 26 -3.04 3.22 -9.00
CA PHE A 26 -2.22 4.08 -9.83
C PHE A 26 -2.79 5.50 -9.87
N GLU A 27 -4.11 5.67 -10.03
CA GLU A 27 -4.74 6.99 -10.11
C GLU A 27 -4.53 7.81 -8.83
N GLY A 28 -4.67 7.17 -7.67
CA GLY A 28 -4.36 7.79 -6.38
C GLY A 28 -2.94 8.36 -6.36
N LEU A 29 -1.93 7.56 -6.70
CA LEU A 29 -0.54 8.01 -6.64
C LEU A 29 -0.18 8.97 -7.79
N PHE A 30 -0.48 8.61 -9.02
CA PHE A 30 0.01 9.29 -10.21
C PHE A 30 -0.89 10.43 -10.65
N GLN A 31 -2.22 10.26 -10.71
CA GLN A 31 -3.10 11.32 -11.18
C GLN A 31 -3.37 12.38 -10.10
N HIS A 32 -3.53 11.95 -8.84
CA HIS A 32 -3.94 12.86 -7.78
C HIS A 32 -2.78 13.46 -6.98
N ALA A 33 -1.73 12.68 -6.69
CA ALA A 33 -0.60 13.15 -5.88
C ALA A 33 0.58 13.63 -6.72
N LEU A 34 1.16 12.78 -7.57
CA LEU A 34 2.45 13.06 -8.23
C LEU A 34 2.32 13.83 -9.56
N ARG A 35 1.20 13.68 -10.28
CA ARG A 35 0.89 14.37 -11.55
C ARG A 35 2.05 14.34 -12.55
N PRO A 36 2.46 13.14 -13.02
CA PRO A 36 3.60 12.99 -13.91
C PRO A 36 3.38 13.76 -15.22
N SER A 37 4.44 14.38 -15.72
CA SER A 37 4.48 15.06 -17.02
C SER A 37 5.86 14.91 -17.65
N GLY A 38 5.97 15.16 -18.96
CA GLY A 38 7.22 15.13 -19.69
C GLY A 38 8.01 13.81 -19.49
N PRO A 39 9.29 13.85 -19.09
CA PRO A 39 10.10 12.64 -18.89
C PRO A 39 9.52 11.66 -17.86
N PHE A 40 8.80 12.15 -16.83
CA PHE A 40 8.20 11.26 -15.84
C PHE A 40 7.02 10.48 -16.43
N ALA A 41 6.14 11.15 -17.17
CA ALA A 41 5.05 10.48 -17.87
C ALA A 41 5.56 9.48 -18.91
N GLN A 42 6.62 9.83 -19.64
CA GLN A 42 7.25 8.92 -20.58
C GLN A 42 7.82 7.67 -19.90
N ALA A 43 8.55 7.85 -18.80
CA ALA A 43 9.13 6.72 -18.06
C ALA A 43 8.06 5.78 -17.46
N LEU A 44 6.84 6.28 -17.17
CA LEU A 44 5.71 5.45 -16.77
C LEU A 44 5.16 4.64 -17.96
N ARG A 45 5.02 5.27 -19.13
CA ARG A 45 4.60 4.57 -20.36
C ARG A 45 5.57 3.46 -20.74
N ASP A 46 6.87 3.73 -20.61
CA ASP A 46 7.93 2.75 -20.90
C ASP A 46 7.86 1.50 -20.02
N VAL A 47 7.23 1.58 -18.84
CA VAL A 47 7.00 0.43 -17.93
C VAL A 47 5.58 -0.12 -17.98
N GLY A 48 4.78 0.32 -18.95
CA GLY A 48 3.43 -0.21 -19.21
C GLY A 48 2.30 0.49 -18.46
N TYR A 49 2.51 1.69 -17.91
CA TYR A 49 1.42 2.51 -17.36
C TYR A 49 1.34 3.86 -18.06
N ASP A 50 0.26 4.10 -18.80
CA ASP A 50 -0.02 5.40 -19.40
C ASP A 50 -1.06 6.19 -18.56
N PRO A 51 -0.65 7.28 -17.87
CA PRO A 51 -1.58 8.09 -17.10
C PRO A 51 -2.57 8.88 -17.98
N GLU A 52 -2.29 9.03 -19.27
CA GLU A 52 -3.06 9.86 -20.22
C GLU A 52 -3.93 9.01 -21.18
N ALA A 53 -3.88 7.68 -21.09
CA ALA A 53 -4.64 6.80 -21.98
C ALA A 53 -6.16 7.01 -21.87
N GLU A 54 -6.81 7.21 -23.02
CA GLU A 54 -8.26 7.38 -23.17
C GLU A 54 -9.03 6.08 -22.86
N GLU A 55 -8.49 4.94 -23.29
CA GLU A 55 -8.99 3.62 -22.94
C GLU A 55 -8.28 3.12 -21.67
N ALA A 56 -9.04 3.04 -20.58
CA ALA A 56 -8.49 2.72 -19.28
C ALA A 56 -8.44 1.21 -19.05
N GLU A 57 -7.25 0.60 -19.11
CA GLU A 57 -7.03 -0.71 -18.48
C GLU A 57 -7.43 -0.65 -17.00
N GLU A 58 -8.38 -1.48 -16.60
CA GLU A 58 -8.91 -1.50 -15.22
C GLU A 58 -7.94 -2.17 -14.23
N TYR A 59 -7.11 -3.08 -14.72
CA TYR A 59 -6.20 -3.90 -13.92
C TYR A 59 -4.84 -4.05 -14.61
N PHE A 60 -3.78 -3.86 -13.84
CA PHE A 60 -2.39 -4.00 -14.27
C PHE A 60 -1.74 -5.19 -13.56
N SER A 61 -0.63 -5.70 -14.10
CA SER A 61 0.16 -6.71 -13.39
C SER A 61 0.90 -6.10 -12.18
N LEU A 62 1.21 -6.93 -11.20
CA LEU A 62 2.07 -6.55 -10.07
C LEU A 62 3.46 -6.05 -10.53
N GLU A 63 3.98 -6.56 -11.65
CA GLU A 63 5.24 -6.11 -12.23
C GLU A 63 5.16 -4.66 -12.71
N VAL A 64 4.09 -4.28 -13.42
CA VAL A 64 3.86 -2.90 -13.87
C VAL A 64 3.72 -1.97 -12.67
N TRP A 65 3.01 -2.39 -11.62
CA TRP A 65 2.91 -1.63 -10.37
C TRP A 65 4.28 -1.37 -9.74
N ARG A 66 5.08 -2.42 -9.56
CA ARG A 66 6.43 -2.33 -8.98
C ARG A 66 7.35 -1.43 -9.82
N ALA A 67 7.34 -1.60 -11.14
CA ALA A 67 8.13 -0.81 -12.05
C ALA A 67 7.72 0.67 -12.01
N SER A 68 6.41 0.95 -11.94
CA SER A 68 5.86 2.30 -11.80
C SER A 68 6.28 2.96 -10.48
N LEU A 69 6.29 2.23 -9.36
CA LEU A 69 6.83 2.75 -8.10
C LEU A 69 8.33 3.05 -8.19
N ALA A 70 9.10 2.21 -8.89
CA ALA A 70 10.52 2.46 -9.11
C ALA A 70 10.76 3.73 -9.96
N VAL A 71 9.92 3.98 -10.99
CA VAL A 71 9.92 5.25 -11.74
C VAL A 71 9.57 6.42 -10.80
N ALA A 72 8.48 6.31 -10.05
CA ALA A 72 8.02 7.33 -9.11
C ALA A 72 9.12 7.76 -8.14
N ARG A 73 9.85 6.80 -7.56
CA ARG A 73 10.98 7.09 -6.66
C ARG A 73 12.06 7.93 -7.32
N ARG A 74 12.45 7.60 -8.55
CA ARG A 74 13.52 8.32 -9.27
C ARG A 74 13.11 9.77 -9.57
N HIS A 75 11.85 10.01 -9.88
CA HIS A 75 11.35 11.33 -10.28
C HIS A 75 10.88 12.18 -9.09
N ALA A 76 10.17 11.60 -8.12
CA ALA A 76 9.56 12.34 -7.01
C ALA A 76 10.44 12.41 -5.76
N CYS A 77 11.44 11.52 -5.65
CA CYS A 77 12.29 11.40 -4.45
C CYS A 77 13.80 11.39 -4.80
N PRO A 78 14.30 12.35 -5.61
CA PRO A 78 15.69 12.34 -6.03
C PRO A 78 16.64 12.43 -4.83
N GLY A 79 17.66 11.57 -4.80
CA GLY A 79 18.68 11.55 -3.75
C GLY A 79 18.28 10.80 -2.46
N LEU A 80 17.03 10.35 -2.32
CA LEU A 80 16.60 9.55 -1.18
C LEU A 80 16.98 8.07 -1.33
N GLY A 81 17.35 7.44 -0.21
CA GLY A 81 17.51 5.99 -0.13
C GLY A 81 16.20 5.26 -0.40
N SER A 82 16.28 3.98 -0.79
CA SER A 82 15.12 3.19 -1.20
C SER A 82 14.00 3.15 -0.16
N GLU A 83 14.35 2.97 1.11
CA GLU A 83 13.39 2.88 2.22
C GLU A 83 12.65 4.21 2.43
N GLU A 84 13.40 5.31 2.53
CA GLU A 84 12.84 6.65 2.71
C GLU A 84 11.99 7.07 1.51
N ALA A 85 12.46 6.82 0.29
CA ALA A 85 11.70 7.11 -0.92
C ALA A 85 10.37 6.31 -0.96
N ASN A 86 10.39 5.03 -0.60
CA ASN A 86 9.18 4.22 -0.50
C ASN A 86 8.20 4.79 0.54
N ARG A 87 8.71 5.20 1.70
CA ARG A 87 7.90 5.81 2.76
C ARG A 87 7.23 7.10 2.30
N VAL A 88 7.97 7.98 1.63
CA VAL A 88 7.43 9.21 1.01
C VAL A 88 6.35 8.88 -0.02
N LEU A 89 6.57 7.89 -0.88
CA LEU A 89 5.55 7.46 -1.84
C LEU A 89 4.29 6.90 -1.17
N GLY A 90 4.44 6.17 -0.06
CA GLY A 90 3.30 5.70 0.74
C GLY A 90 2.47 6.85 1.30
N ASN A 91 3.12 7.95 1.71
CA ASN A 91 2.42 9.17 2.13
C ASN A 91 1.64 9.80 0.96
N HIS A 92 2.30 10.01 -0.18
CA HIS A 92 1.65 10.55 -1.38
C HIS A 92 0.49 9.68 -1.87
N TYR A 93 0.61 8.35 -1.77
CA TYR A 93 -0.46 7.44 -2.12
C TYR A 93 -1.75 7.74 -1.34
N VAL A 94 -1.66 7.97 -0.03
CA VAL A 94 -2.81 8.31 0.82
C VAL A 94 -3.30 9.75 0.57
N GLU A 95 -2.41 10.68 0.22
CA GLU A 95 -2.80 12.04 -0.17
C GLU A 95 -3.66 12.04 -1.42
N GLY A 96 -3.24 11.32 -2.45
CA GLY A 96 -3.97 11.24 -3.69
C GLY A 96 -5.20 10.33 -3.60
N PHE A 97 -5.16 9.23 -2.85
CA PHE A 97 -6.34 8.43 -2.55
C PHE A 97 -7.44 9.29 -1.90
N ALA A 98 -7.07 10.20 -1.00
CA ALA A 98 -8.02 11.10 -0.35
C ALA A 98 -8.67 12.13 -1.29
N GLN A 99 -8.21 12.26 -2.54
CA GLN A 99 -8.85 13.07 -3.57
C GLN A 99 -9.96 12.31 -4.31
N THR A 100 -10.03 10.99 -4.19
CA THR A 100 -11.12 10.17 -4.75
C THR A 100 -12.43 10.38 -3.98
N LEU A 101 -13.58 10.01 -4.55
CA LEU A 101 -14.88 10.16 -3.88
C LEU A 101 -14.91 9.45 -2.52
N VAL A 102 -14.53 8.17 -2.49
CA VAL A 102 -14.49 7.36 -1.25
C VAL A 102 -13.42 7.90 -0.30
N GLY A 103 -12.26 8.28 -0.81
CA GLY A 103 -11.16 8.82 -0.01
C GLY A 103 -11.52 10.15 0.65
N ARG A 104 -12.27 11.04 -0.02
CA ARG A 104 -12.75 12.30 0.56
C ARG A 104 -13.68 12.07 1.73
N ILE A 105 -14.60 11.11 1.62
CA ILE A 105 -15.50 10.73 2.72
C ILE A 105 -14.69 10.21 3.91
N PHE A 106 -13.75 9.29 3.67
CA PHE A 106 -12.88 8.77 4.72
C PHE A 106 -12.06 9.89 5.37
N ALA A 107 -11.43 10.75 4.57
CA ALA A 107 -10.59 11.85 5.06
C ALA A 107 -11.37 12.85 5.93
N ALA A 108 -12.62 13.14 5.58
CA ALA A 108 -13.50 14.01 6.37
C ALA A 108 -13.90 13.35 7.70
N ALA A 109 -14.11 12.03 7.72
CA ALA A 109 -14.52 11.29 8.92
C ALA A 109 -13.34 10.96 9.86
N ALA A 110 -12.12 10.85 9.35
CA ALA A 110 -10.96 10.36 10.10
C ALA A 110 -10.70 11.08 11.44
N PRO A 111 -10.75 12.42 11.55
CA PRO A 111 -10.58 13.11 12.83
C PRO A 111 -11.65 12.76 13.88
N LEU A 112 -12.87 12.43 13.45
CA LEU A 112 -13.98 12.09 14.34
C LEU A 112 -13.94 10.61 14.76
N LEU A 113 -13.43 9.74 13.89
CA LEU A 113 -13.29 8.32 14.16
C LEU A 113 -12.14 8.03 15.14
N GLY A 114 -11.05 8.79 15.02
CA GLY A 114 -9.83 8.58 15.82
C GLY A 114 -8.94 7.45 15.28
N ALA A 115 -7.69 7.44 15.77
CA ALA A 115 -6.62 6.57 15.29
C ALA A 115 -6.99 5.08 15.27
N GLU A 116 -7.51 4.54 16.37
CA GLU A 116 -7.79 3.10 16.50
C GLU A 116 -8.86 2.61 15.52
N ARG A 117 -9.93 3.38 15.33
CA ARG A 117 -11.00 3.05 14.37
C ARG A 117 -10.53 3.16 12.92
N CYS A 118 -9.64 4.11 12.63
CA CYS A 118 -9.03 4.20 11.30
C CYS A 118 -8.09 3.02 11.04
N LEU A 119 -7.25 2.64 12.01
CA LEU A 119 -6.37 1.47 11.91
C LEU A 119 -7.17 0.19 11.68
N SER A 120 -8.25 -0.03 12.42
CA SER A 120 -9.07 -1.25 12.29
C SER A 120 -9.69 -1.43 10.90
N ARG A 121 -9.72 -0.39 10.06
CA ARG A 121 -10.21 -0.45 8.67
C ARG A 121 -9.12 -0.77 7.65
N LEU A 122 -7.84 -0.60 7.99
CA LEU A 122 -6.72 -0.82 7.07
C LEU A 122 -6.72 -2.22 6.42
N PRO A 123 -7.02 -3.33 7.12
CA PRO A 123 -7.02 -4.65 6.48
C PRO A 123 -8.00 -4.74 5.30
N THR A 124 -9.17 -4.10 5.43
CA THR A 124 -10.18 -4.05 4.36
C THR A 124 -9.69 -3.21 3.19
N TYR A 125 -9.13 -2.02 3.44
CA TYR A 125 -8.64 -1.15 2.37
C TYR A 125 -7.43 -1.73 1.65
N LEU A 126 -6.50 -2.35 2.38
CA LEU A 126 -5.32 -2.98 1.80
C LEU A 126 -5.73 -4.12 0.87
N ARG A 127 -6.63 -5.01 1.32
CA ARG A 127 -7.14 -6.11 0.49
C ARG A 127 -7.87 -5.60 -0.75
N ALA A 128 -8.64 -4.51 -0.62
CA ALA A 128 -9.27 -3.88 -1.78
C ALA A 128 -8.23 -3.34 -2.78
N GLY A 129 -7.05 -2.90 -2.33
CA GLY A 129 -5.98 -2.47 -3.25
C GLY A 129 -5.18 -3.63 -3.84
N ARG A 130 -4.98 -4.71 -3.07
CA ARG A 130 -4.15 -5.86 -3.41
C ARG A 130 -4.74 -7.10 -2.76
N GLU A 131 -5.46 -7.90 -3.53
CA GLU A 131 -6.22 -9.05 -2.99
C GLU A 131 -5.33 -10.15 -2.43
N ASP A 132 -4.10 -10.25 -2.93
CA ASP A 132 -3.06 -11.17 -2.48
C ASP A 132 -2.44 -10.76 -1.13
N MET A 133 -2.53 -9.48 -0.76
CA MET A 133 -2.00 -8.98 0.50
C MET A 133 -2.93 -9.28 1.68
N ARG A 134 -2.34 -9.64 2.82
CA ARG A 134 -3.05 -9.79 4.09
C ARG A 134 -2.37 -8.97 5.17
N LEU A 135 -3.16 -8.16 5.86
CA LEU A 135 -2.73 -7.37 7.03
C LEU A 135 -3.50 -7.87 8.26
N LEU A 136 -2.75 -8.30 9.27
CA LEU A 136 -3.27 -8.62 10.60
C LEU A 136 -2.83 -7.52 11.56
N LEU A 137 -3.78 -7.00 12.34
CA LEU A 137 -3.55 -5.94 13.32
C LEU A 137 -3.87 -6.45 14.71
N GLU A 138 -2.99 -6.14 15.66
CA GLU A 138 -3.13 -6.49 17.05
C GLU A 138 -2.77 -5.29 17.93
N ALA A 139 -3.70 -4.86 18.77
CA ALA A 139 -3.41 -3.85 19.79
C ALA A 139 -2.48 -4.47 20.85
N ARG A 140 -1.34 -3.83 21.12
CA ARG A 140 -0.42 -4.24 22.18
C ARG A 140 -0.70 -3.51 23.48
N ARG A 141 -1.05 -2.23 23.37
CA ARG A 141 -1.53 -1.36 24.45
C ARG A 141 -2.17 -0.11 23.84
N ALA A 142 -2.67 0.80 24.69
CA ALA A 142 -3.12 2.10 24.23
C ALA A 142 -2.04 2.80 23.38
N ARG A 143 -2.42 3.25 22.18
CA ARG A 143 -1.54 3.93 21.22
C ARG A 143 -0.34 3.13 20.70
N GLU A 144 -0.33 1.80 20.87
CA GLU A 144 0.68 0.92 20.28
C GLU A 144 0.07 -0.37 19.73
N TRP A 145 0.28 -0.58 18.43
CA TRP A 145 -0.26 -1.69 17.66
C TRP A 145 0.86 -2.40 16.92
N ARG A 146 0.70 -3.70 16.69
CA ARG A 146 1.55 -4.49 15.79
C ARG A 146 0.77 -4.84 14.54
N ALA A 147 1.41 -4.67 13.39
CA ALA A 147 0.93 -5.17 12.12
C ALA A 147 1.81 -6.34 11.66
N MET A 148 1.18 -7.39 11.15
CA MET A 148 1.84 -8.44 10.38
C MET A 148 1.27 -8.42 8.97
N VAL A 149 2.15 -8.31 7.98
CA VAL A 149 1.78 -8.27 6.57
C VAL A 149 2.33 -9.49 5.86
N VAL A 150 1.46 -10.19 5.13
CA VAL A 150 1.82 -11.21 4.15
C VAL A 150 1.64 -10.58 2.77
N ASP A 151 2.70 -10.63 1.96
CA ASP A 151 2.78 -9.98 0.66
C ASP A 151 3.72 -10.77 -0.24
N ALA A 152 3.28 -11.06 -1.46
CA ALA A 152 4.10 -11.74 -2.46
C ALA A 152 5.23 -10.84 -2.98
N ASP A 153 5.08 -9.51 -2.86
CA ASP A 153 6.09 -8.52 -3.19
C ASP A 153 6.24 -7.44 -2.10
N PRO A 154 6.93 -7.77 -0.98
CA PRO A 154 7.00 -6.90 0.19
C PRO A 154 7.53 -5.49 -0.08
N LEU A 155 6.68 -4.49 0.21
CA LEU A 155 7.05 -3.06 0.24
C LEU A 155 6.83 -2.45 1.65
N PRO A 156 7.60 -2.88 2.67
CA PRO A 156 7.37 -2.53 4.07
C PRO A 156 7.37 -1.03 4.34
N ASP A 157 8.34 -0.28 3.78
CA ASP A 157 8.45 1.16 4.03
C ASP A 157 7.34 1.96 3.33
N PHE A 158 6.87 1.48 2.17
CA PHE A 158 5.71 2.05 1.50
C PHE A 158 4.46 1.90 2.37
N VAL A 159 4.21 0.69 2.87
CA VAL A 159 3.05 0.46 3.76
C VAL A 159 3.21 1.18 5.09
N ALA A 160 4.43 1.32 5.62
CA ALA A 160 4.68 2.15 6.79
C ALA A 160 4.25 3.62 6.53
N GLY A 161 4.64 4.21 5.39
CA GLY A 161 4.18 5.54 4.98
C GLY A 161 2.66 5.63 4.83
N VAL A 162 2.03 4.62 4.21
CA VAL A 162 0.55 4.56 4.12
C VAL A 162 -0.09 4.60 5.51
N VAL A 163 0.38 3.79 6.46
CA VAL A 163 -0.15 3.75 7.83
C VAL A 163 0.08 5.08 8.55
N GLU A 164 1.28 5.67 8.42
CA GLU A 164 1.59 6.97 8.99
C GLU A 164 0.64 8.05 8.47
N GLN A 165 0.46 8.14 7.15
CA GLN A 165 -0.38 9.17 6.58
C GLN A 165 -1.87 8.98 6.88
N VAL A 166 -2.35 7.73 7.00
CA VAL A 166 -3.71 7.47 7.50
C VAL A 166 -3.87 7.97 8.92
N LEU A 167 -2.90 7.70 9.80
CA LEU A 167 -2.97 8.15 11.19
C LEU A 167 -2.85 9.67 11.32
N ARG A 168 -2.00 10.35 10.53
CA ARG A 168 -1.90 11.82 10.55
C ARG A 168 -3.24 12.50 10.30
N ARG A 169 -4.12 11.91 9.48
CA ARG A 169 -5.49 12.42 9.25
C ARG A 169 -6.39 12.37 10.49
N THR A 170 -6.01 11.61 11.52
CA THR A 170 -6.71 11.56 12.81
C THR A 170 -6.18 12.57 13.82
N ARG A 171 -5.26 13.46 13.38
CA ARG A 171 -4.61 14.50 14.21
C ARG A 171 -3.77 13.91 15.35
N VAL A 172 -3.08 12.82 15.09
CA VAL A 172 -2.05 12.28 15.99
C VAL A 172 -0.67 12.44 15.35
N LEU A 173 0.39 12.24 16.13
CA LEU A 173 1.77 12.19 15.65
C LEU A 173 2.21 10.72 15.53
N PRO A 174 2.05 10.08 14.37
CA PRO A 174 2.35 8.66 14.22
C PRO A 174 3.83 8.40 13.98
N ARG A 175 4.26 7.21 14.40
CA ARG A 175 5.55 6.61 14.08
C ARG A 175 5.34 5.13 13.77
N VAL A 176 5.79 4.71 12.59
CA VAL A 176 5.76 3.31 12.17
C VAL A 176 7.17 2.82 11.94
N ASP A 177 7.60 1.83 12.74
CA ASP A 177 8.91 1.19 12.62
C ASP A 177 8.75 -0.17 11.94
N VAL A 178 9.58 -0.49 10.95
CA VAL A 178 9.67 -1.85 10.36
C VAL A 178 10.51 -2.72 11.31
N LEU A 179 9.95 -3.82 11.79
CA LEU A 179 10.61 -4.71 12.77
C LEU A 179 11.33 -5.88 12.11
N GLU A 180 10.65 -6.56 11.19
CA GLU A 180 11.14 -7.77 10.52
C GLU A 180 10.86 -7.64 9.02
N ARG A 181 11.82 -8.07 8.20
CA ARG A 181 11.70 -8.13 6.74
C ARG A 181 11.93 -9.58 6.29
N ALA A 182 10.96 -10.16 5.61
CA ALA A 182 11.05 -11.50 5.04
C ALA A 182 10.61 -11.48 3.57
N SER A 183 10.92 -12.53 2.83
CA SER A 183 10.61 -12.63 1.40
C SER A 183 9.11 -12.69 1.08
N GLN A 184 8.27 -13.02 2.05
CA GLN A 184 6.81 -13.19 1.89
C GLN A 184 6.01 -12.38 2.92
N GLY A 185 6.66 -11.40 3.57
CA GLY A 185 5.99 -10.60 4.59
C GLY A 185 6.93 -9.79 5.47
N TYR A 186 6.34 -9.05 6.38
CA TYR A 186 7.05 -8.18 7.31
C TYR A 186 6.17 -7.86 8.52
N SER A 187 6.78 -7.33 9.58
CA SER A 187 6.02 -6.81 10.72
C SER A 187 6.35 -5.34 10.98
N LEU A 188 5.33 -4.58 11.38
CA LEU A 188 5.45 -3.17 11.71
C LEU A 188 5.04 -2.94 13.17
N ARG A 189 5.73 -2.02 13.83
CA ARG A 189 5.29 -1.42 15.09
C ARG A 189 4.68 -0.06 14.78
N ILE A 190 3.42 0.11 15.15
CA ILE A 190 2.64 1.33 14.92
C ILE A 190 2.45 2.00 16.28
N ARG A 191 2.89 3.25 16.43
CA ARG A 191 2.71 4.06 17.64
C ARG A 191 2.27 5.46 17.28
N TRP A 192 1.62 6.15 18.20
CA TRP A 192 1.32 7.57 18.02
C TRP A 192 1.19 8.31 19.34
N ASP A 193 1.51 9.60 19.30
CA ASP A 193 1.30 10.55 20.38
C ASP A 193 0.19 11.54 20.02
N GLU A 194 -0.33 12.26 21.02
CA GLU A 194 -1.19 13.42 20.78
C GLU A 194 -0.36 14.63 20.29
N PRO A 195 -0.95 15.57 19.54
CA PRO A 195 -0.25 16.75 19.03
C PRO A 195 0.39 17.64 20.09
#